data_AF-A0A2E5HLF3-F1
#
_entry.id   AF-A0A2E5HLF3-F1
#
_cell.length_a   1.000
_cell.length_b   1.000
_cell.length_c   1.000
_cell.angle_alpha   90.00
_cell.angle_beta   90.00
_cell.angle_gamma   90.00
#
_symmetry.space_group_name_H-M   'P 1'
#
loop_
_entity.id
_entity.type
_entity.pdbx_description
1 polymer ?
#
loop_
_entity_poly.entity_id
_entity_poly.type
_entity_poly.pdbx_seq_one_letter_code
_entity_poly.pdbx_strand_id
1 'polypeptide(L)'
;MWEMLVWKQICAGALALAVSLPSVGWAQEKVGAEVSVETRLKTLETQLGEVKTQRKSLSDELEALKAELASLKSQVTLDSPLKDKIEALDARIAALEPDEEEEPEDDEAMEGDDDGIIGDAVRGETTGRKFPFELEFSGFIRVFHTTILEGDGNQGLEYLGRNDGFGIDTARLTVEGTAKDVLVRLQFDGATLLFDETSAPEGDVRTAARDAFIEYRPLPEARLRVGRYRPPVAGEQYISSAAQLFVERSVAVRGVQNVEGRNVPGLGAPRQYGAMLLGSTVFGSEEEFKEGFDQFGVAWYASMTNGNSADEPLNDNSDYLLAARAEAFYGTSERDKVRFGLGAFTNTVTRDPNELPDVIDEEQTGFSADLVVDWYNVQLQGQFMTVSRSFPDVPSEPEASALGYHLALGYRIEMIGVTPVYRYAYYDWTDSVEADDPVTQAQLDADELTYHTIGLNWHVPGEPLLFQVNYTITVEDDQQAIDNDRLQFLGQVAF
;
A
#
# COMPACT_ATOMS: atom_id res chain seq x y z
N MET A 1 -16.36 -23.03 -31.68
CA MET A 1 -17.04 -24.32 -31.32
C MET A 1 -16.07 -25.32 -30.71
N TRP A 2 -14.80 -25.36 -31.14
CA TRP A 2 -13.73 -26.16 -30.51
C TRP A 2 -13.31 -25.65 -29.12
N GLU A 3 -13.32 -24.33 -28.88
CA GLU A 3 -12.95 -23.74 -27.57
C GLU A 3 -13.93 -24.06 -26.43
N MET A 4 -15.22 -24.21 -26.74
CA MET A 4 -16.23 -24.64 -25.74
C MET A 4 -16.05 -26.10 -25.30
N LEU A 5 -15.38 -26.93 -26.12
CA LEU A 5 -15.15 -28.34 -25.81
C LEU A 5 -13.98 -28.52 -24.85
N VAL A 6 -12.94 -27.68 -24.99
CA VAL A 6 -11.74 -27.68 -24.13
C VAL A 6 -12.10 -27.17 -22.72
N TRP A 7 -12.91 -26.10 -22.63
CA TRP A 7 -13.40 -25.60 -21.34
C TRP A 7 -14.28 -26.61 -20.58
N LYS A 8 -15.14 -27.36 -21.29
CA LYS A 8 -15.93 -28.42 -20.65
C LYS A 8 -15.08 -29.58 -20.11
N GLN A 9 -13.97 -29.92 -20.76
CA GLN A 9 -13.08 -30.98 -20.28
C GLN A 9 -12.23 -30.55 -19.08
N ILE A 10 -11.80 -29.29 -19.04
CA ILE A 10 -11.03 -28.74 -17.91
C ILE A 10 -11.93 -28.58 -16.67
N CYS A 11 -13.16 -28.06 -16.83
CA CYS A 11 -14.12 -27.96 -15.73
C CYS A 11 -14.60 -29.33 -15.22
N ALA A 12 -14.72 -30.33 -16.10
CA ALA A 12 -15.07 -31.70 -15.69
C ALA A 12 -13.93 -32.42 -14.95
N GLY A 13 -12.66 -32.11 -15.28
CA GLY A 13 -11.48 -32.65 -14.57
C GLY A 13 -11.31 -32.07 -13.16
N ALA A 14 -11.56 -30.77 -13.00
CA ALA A 14 -11.50 -30.11 -11.69
C ALA A 14 -12.62 -30.57 -10.74
N LEU A 15 -13.81 -30.90 -11.26
CA LEU A 15 -14.91 -31.44 -10.46
C LEU A 15 -14.70 -32.91 -10.05
N ALA A 16 -13.93 -33.68 -10.83
CA ALA A 16 -13.68 -35.10 -10.56
C ALA A 16 -12.59 -35.33 -9.50
N LEU A 17 -11.66 -34.39 -9.30
CA LEU A 17 -10.65 -34.47 -8.23
C LEU A 17 -11.20 -34.13 -6.84
N ALA A 18 -12.37 -33.47 -6.76
CA ALA A 18 -12.99 -33.09 -5.49
C ALA A 18 -13.87 -34.18 -4.85
N VAL A 19 -14.06 -35.34 -5.50
CA VAL A 19 -15.09 -36.34 -5.10
C VAL A 19 -14.51 -37.68 -4.62
N SER A 20 -13.19 -37.84 -4.50
CA SER A 20 -12.59 -39.09 -3.99
C SER A 20 -12.04 -38.96 -2.56
N LEU A 21 -12.94 -38.94 -1.57
CA LEU A 21 -12.63 -39.27 -0.16
C LEU A 21 -13.71 -40.24 0.37
N PRO A 22 -13.35 -41.16 1.29
CA PRO A 22 -14.13 -42.38 1.55
C PRO A 22 -15.41 -42.14 2.36
N SER A 23 -16.49 -42.76 1.90
CA SER A 23 -17.83 -42.72 2.48
C SER A 23 -18.00 -43.73 3.63
N VAL A 24 -18.01 -43.26 4.89
CA VAL A 24 -18.62 -43.98 6.03
C VAL A 24 -19.18 -42.94 7.02
N GLY A 25 -20.51 -42.84 7.19
CA GLY A 25 -21.10 -42.07 8.31
C GLY A 25 -22.45 -41.35 8.12
N TRP A 26 -23.12 -41.40 6.97
CA TRP A 26 -24.17 -40.41 6.63
C TRP A 26 -25.58 -40.59 7.24
N ALA A 27 -25.79 -41.54 8.16
CA ALA A 27 -27.13 -41.79 8.71
C ALA A 27 -27.37 -41.26 10.15
N GLN A 28 -26.32 -40.98 10.93
CA GLN A 28 -26.46 -40.40 12.28
C GLN A 28 -26.23 -38.88 12.33
N GLU A 29 -25.54 -38.31 11.34
CA GLU A 29 -25.19 -36.88 11.31
C GLU A 29 -26.37 -35.99 10.88
N LYS A 30 -27.31 -36.52 10.11
CA LYS A 30 -28.46 -35.74 9.60
C LYS A 30 -29.40 -35.26 10.71
N VAL A 31 -29.53 -36.04 11.79
CA VAL A 31 -30.36 -35.70 12.95
C VAL A 31 -29.66 -34.71 13.88
N GLY A 32 -28.32 -34.76 13.96
CA GLY A 32 -27.52 -33.75 14.69
C GLY A 32 -27.46 -32.41 13.97
N ALA A 33 -27.38 -32.42 12.64
CA ALA A 33 -27.37 -31.21 11.82
C ALA A 33 -28.70 -30.45 11.85
N GLU A 34 -29.86 -31.14 11.82
CA GLU A 34 -31.17 -30.49 11.95
C GLU A 34 -31.38 -29.83 13.32
N VAL A 35 -30.92 -30.46 14.41
CA VAL A 35 -30.99 -29.88 15.76
C VAL A 35 -30.05 -28.67 15.92
N SER A 36 -28.90 -28.67 15.24
CA SER A 36 -27.98 -27.54 15.21
C SER A 36 -28.55 -26.34 14.45
N VAL A 37 -29.24 -26.57 13.32
CA VAL A 37 -29.85 -25.49 12.52
C VAL A 37 -31.02 -24.82 13.26
N GLU A 38 -31.91 -25.56 13.92
CA GLU A 38 -32.99 -24.96 14.72
C GLU A 38 -32.46 -24.12 15.88
N THR A 39 -31.37 -24.57 16.51
CA THR A 39 -30.74 -23.84 17.61
C THR A 39 -30.13 -22.53 17.11
N ARG A 40 -29.39 -22.57 15.99
CA ARG A 40 -28.83 -21.36 15.36
C ARG A 40 -29.92 -20.40 14.89
N LEU A 41 -31.05 -20.91 14.39
CA LEU A 41 -32.16 -20.08 13.95
C LEU A 41 -32.82 -19.31 15.11
N LYS A 42 -32.99 -19.97 16.28
CA LYS A 42 -33.46 -19.29 17.50
C LYS A 42 -32.48 -18.25 18.03
N THR A 43 -31.18 -18.53 17.97
CA THR A 43 -30.15 -17.55 18.34
C THR A 43 -30.22 -16.32 17.43
N LEU A 44 -30.32 -16.53 16.11
CA LEU A 44 -30.46 -15.44 15.14
C LEU A 44 -31.75 -14.64 15.32
N GLU A 45 -32.87 -15.28 15.65
CA GLU A 45 -34.13 -14.59 15.96
C GLU A 45 -34.00 -13.71 17.21
N THR A 46 -33.26 -14.18 18.22
CA THR A 46 -32.99 -13.42 19.45
C THR A 46 -32.11 -12.21 19.18
N GLN A 47 -30.99 -12.42 18.46
CA GLN A 47 -30.08 -11.34 18.05
C GLN A 47 -30.79 -10.28 17.18
N LEU A 48 -31.66 -10.71 16.25
CA LEU A 48 -32.47 -9.79 15.44
C LEU A 48 -33.43 -8.95 16.30
N GLY A 49 -33.92 -9.50 17.41
CA GLY A 49 -34.74 -8.77 18.39
C GLY A 49 -33.95 -7.71 19.14
N GLU A 50 -32.72 -8.02 19.53
CA GLU A 50 -31.80 -7.09 20.21
C GLU A 50 -31.41 -5.93 19.29
N VAL A 51 -31.03 -6.23 18.04
CA VAL A 51 -30.69 -5.22 17.02
C VAL A 51 -31.87 -4.27 16.74
N LYS A 52 -33.10 -4.80 16.67
CA LYS A 52 -34.31 -3.96 16.52
C LYS A 52 -34.52 -3.03 17.72
N THR A 53 -34.17 -3.48 18.91
CA THR A 53 -34.28 -2.69 20.14
C THR A 53 -33.23 -1.58 20.17
N GLN A 54 -31.98 -1.90 19.82
CA GLN A 54 -30.90 -0.92 19.70
C GLN A 54 -31.20 0.15 18.65
N ARG A 55 -31.67 -0.25 17.46
CA ARG A 55 -32.09 0.69 16.40
C ARG A 55 -33.16 1.67 16.89
N LYS A 56 -34.10 1.20 17.71
CA LYS A 56 -35.13 2.06 18.29
C LYS A 56 -34.53 3.06 19.28
N SER A 57 -33.63 2.62 20.16
CA SER A 57 -32.92 3.51 21.10
C SER A 57 -32.15 4.62 20.37
N LEU A 58 -31.37 4.26 19.35
CA LEU A 58 -30.61 5.22 18.54
C LEU A 58 -31.52 6.21 17.79
N SER A 59 -32.69 5.73 17.32
CA SER A 59 -33.68 6.61 16.69
C SER A 59 -34.25 7.63 17.69
N ASP A 60 -34.48 7.23 18.94
CA ASP A 60 -34.99 8.11 19.98
C ASP A 60 -33.93 9.15 20.41
N GLU A 61 -32.65 8.73 20.52
CA GLU A 61 -31.52 9.62 20.78
C GLU A 61 -31.28 10.65 19.66
N LEU A 62 -31.42 10.24 18.40
CA LEU A 62 -31.30 11.14 17.25
C LEU A 62 -32.36 12.26 17.30
N GLU A 63 -33.60 11.93 17.66
CA GLU A 63 -34.67 12.92 17.78
C GLU A 63 -34.44 13.86 18.99
N ALA A 64 -33.85 13.36 20.08
CA ALA A 64 -33.43 14.20 21.21
C ALA A 64 -32.34 15.20 20.80
N LEU A 65 -31.29 14.74 20.09
CA LEU A 65 -30.21 15.61 19.60
C LEU A 65 -30.72 16.66 18.59
N LYS A 66 -31.68 16.31 17.72
CA LYS A 66 -32.31 17.29 16.83
C LYS A 66 -33.04 18.39 17.60
N ALA A 67 -33.71 18.03 18.70
CA ALA A 67 -34.38 19.00 19.56
C ALA A 67 -33.37 19.92 20.27
N GLU A 68 -32.25 19.38 20.76
CA GLU A 68 -31.17 20.17 21.33
C GLU A 68 -30.55 21.11 20.31
N LEU A 69 -30.29 20.65 19.09
CA LEU A 69 -29.74 21.49 18.02
C LEU A 69 -30.71 22.61 17.61
N ALA A 70 -32.02 22.35 17.61
CA ALA A 70 -33.02 23.38 17.38
C ALA A 70 -33.04 24.44 18.51
N SER A 71 -32.91 24.00 19.77
CA SER A 71 -32.75 24.88 20.92
C SER A 71 -31.48 25.72 20.81
N LEU A 72 -30.34 25.11 20.48
CA LEU A 72 -29.06 25.79 20.32
C LEU A 72 -29.13 26.82 19.18
N LYS A 73 -29.74 26.47 18.04
CA LYS A 73 -29.97 27.42 16.93
C LYS A 73 -30.83 28.62 17.34
N SER A 74 -31.80 28.43 18.24
CA SER A 74 -32.61 29.53 18.78
C SER A 74 -31.86 30.40 19.80
N GLN A 75 -30.83 29.85 20.46
CA GLN A 75 -29.93 30.63 21.32
C GLN A 75 -28.84 31.35 20.51
N VAL A 76 -28.46 30.79 19.36
CA VAL A 76 -27.48 31.32 18.40
C VAL A 76 -28.15 32.18 17.31
N THR A 77 -29.33 32.76 17.59
CA THR A 77 -29.68 34.01 16.92
C THR A 77 -28.66 35.05 17.37
N LEU A 78 -27.64 35.24 16.54
CA LEU A 78 -26.60 36.25 16.63
C LEU A 78 -27.18 37.54 17.19
N ASP A 79 -26.86 37.76 18.45
CA ASP A 79 -27.13 38.98 19.17
C ASP A 79 -26.56 40.12 18.30
N SER A 80 -27.42 41.10 17.99
CA SER A 80 -27.14 42.30 17.18
C SER A 80 -25.76 42.96 17.38
N PRO A 81 -25.13 42.96 18.59
CA PRO A 81 -23.88 43.68 18.79
C PRO A 81 -22.67 43.16 17.99
N LEU A 82 -22.66 41.89 17.57
CA LEU A 82 -21.55 41.32 16.82
C LEU A 82 -21.57 41.74 15.35
N LYS A 83 -22.77 41.89 14.78
CA LYS A 83 -22.95 42.41 13.42
C LYS A 83 -22.51 43.88 13.34
N ASP A 84 -22.89 44.69 14.32
CA ASP A 84 -22.52 46.11 14.39
C ASP A 84 -20.99 46.30 14.53
N LYS A 85 -20.30 45.37 15.21
CA LYS A 85 -18.84 45.38 15.34
C LYS A 85 -18.10 45.00 14.05
N ILE A 86 -18.67 44.10 13.26
CA ILE A 86 -18.11 43.68 11.97
C ILE A 86 -18.25 44.82 10.95
N GLU A 87 -19.43 45.44 10.86
CA GLU A 87 -19.65 46.60 9.98
C GLU A 87 -18.75 47.80 10.37
N ALA A 88 -18.50 48.01 11.67
CA ALA A 88 -17.57 49.04 12.12
C ALA A 88 -16.09 48.73 11.81
N LEU A 89 -15.72 47.46 11.68
CA LEU A 89 -14.37 47.03 11.29
C LEU A 89 -14.15 47.21 9.80
N ASP A 90 -15.12 46.83 8.96
CA ASP A 90 -15.05 47.02 7.51
C ASP A 90 -14.93 48.50 7.13
N ALA A 91 -15.64 49.38 7.84
CA ALA A 91 -15.54 50.83 7.64
C ALA A 91 -14.15 51.41 8.02
N ARG A 92 -13.44 50.80 8.99
CA ARG A 92 -12.07 51.23 9.34
C ARG A 92 -11.05 50.74 8.33
N ILE A 93 -11.27 49.58 7.72
CA ILE A 93 -10.40 49.03 6.68
C ILE A 93 -10.50 49.90 5.41
N ALA A 94 -11.71 50.27 4.99
CA ALA A 94 -11.91 51.16 3.84
C ALA A 94 -11.31 52.57 4.01
N ALA A 95 -11.11 53.02 5.25
CA ALA A 95 -10.48 54.32 5.54
C ALA A 95 -8.95 54.26 5.61
N LEU A 96 -8.35 53.07 5.49
CA LEU A 96 -6.91 52.85 5.57
C LEU A 96 -6.26 52.54 4.21
N GLU A 97 -7.04 52.48 3.13
CA GLU A 97 -6.49 52.43 1.77
C GLU A 97 -6.01 53.84 1.38
N PRO A 98 -4.70 54.07 1.20
CA PRO A 98 -4.18 55.36 0.76
C PRO A 98 -4.54 55.60 -0.72
N ASP A 99 -4.98 56.80 -1.04
CA ASP A 99 -5.19 57.28 -2.41
C ASP A 99 -3.89 57.08 -3.21
N GLU A 100 -3.92 56.18 -4.19
CA GLU A 100 -2.85 56.02 -5.17
C GLU A 100 -2.77 57.29 -6.02
N GLU A 101 -1.75 58.12 -5.76
CA GLU A 101 -1.39 59.25 -6.62
C GLU A 101 -0.89 58.69 -7.97
N GLU A 102 -1.62 59.01 -9.04
CA GLU A 102 -1.22 58.75 -10.43
C GLU A 102 0.09 59.52 -10.74
N GLU A 103 1.19 58.78 -10.96
CA GLU A 103 2.40 59.37 -11.54
C GLU A 103 2.33 59.44 -13.08
N PRO A 104 2.90 60.51 -13.68
CA PRO A 104 2.81 60.75 -15.12
C PRO A 104 3.81 59.91 -15.93
N GLU A 105 3.37 59.50 -17.11
CA GLU A 105 4.21 58.96 -18.18
C GLU A 105 5.20 60.04 -18.65
N ASP A 106 6.51 59.75 -18.59
CA ASP A 106 7.50 60.42 -19.43
C ASP A 106 8.55 59.40 -19.91
N ASP A 107 8.66 59.33 -21.23
CA ASP A 107 9.72 58.70 -21.99
C ASP A 107 11.09 59.33 -21.66
N GLU A 108 12.15 58.54 -21.52
CA GLU A 108 13.42 58.74 -22.26
C GLU A 108 14.48 57.69 -21.88
N ALA A 109 15.28 57.33 -22.89
CA ALA A 109 16.34 56.33 -22.87
C ALA A 109 17.53 56.70 -21.96
N MET A 110 18.15 55.70 -21.33
CA MET A 110 19.61 55.65 -21.17
C MET A 110 20.11 54.21 -20.92
N GLU A 111 21.15 53.86 -21.68
CA GLU A 111 22.10 52.78 -21.43
C GLU A 111 22.85 53.03 -20.11
N GLY A 112 23.16 51.96 -19.37
CA GLY A 112 24.05 52.02 -18.21
C GLY A 112 24.15 50.70 -17.47
N ASP A 113 25.27 50.01 -17.66
CA ASP A 113 25.77 48.88 -16.86
C ASP A 113 25.88 49.25 -15.36
N ASP A 114 25.36 48.41 -14.45
CA ASP A 114 26.00 48.02 -13.17
C ASP A 114 25.09 47.06 -12.35
N ASP A 115 25.39 45.77 -12.43
CA ASP A 115 25.79 44.90 -11.32
C ASP A 115 25.06 45.04 -9.96
N GLY A 116 24.07 44.17 -9.71
CA GLY A 116 23.30 44.18 -8.46
C GLY A 116 22.57 42.89 -8.09
N ILE A 117 23.29 41.76 -8.12
CA ILE A 117 23.12 40.50 -7.35
C ILE A 117 21.83 40.39 -6.50
N ILE A 118 20.87 39.55 -6.95
CA ILE A 118 20.19 38.45 -6.23
C ILE A 118 19.04 37.96 -7.14
N GLY A 119 19.04 36.65 -7.47
CA GLY A 119 17.87 35.98 -8.06
C GLY A 119 17.97 35.61 -9.53
N ASP A 120 19.18 35.44 -10.07
CA ASP A 120 19.35 34.89 -11.41
C ASP A 120 19.10 33.37 -11.35
N ALA A 121 17.88 32.98 -11.71
CA ALA A 121 17.59 31.63 -12.16
C ALA A 121 18.63 31.27 -13.22
N VAL A 122 19.26 30.11 -13.05
CA VAL A 122 20.26 29.55 -13.97
C VAL A 122 19.67 29.44 -15.39
N ARG A 123 19.71 30.54 -16.15
CA ARG A 123 19.67 30.56 -17.61
C ARG A 123 21.11 30.61 -18.06
N GLY A 124 21.75 29.45 -18.02
CA GLY A 124 22.98 29.27 -18.78
C GLY A 124 22.67 29.50 -20.26
N GLU A 125 23.21 30.59 -20.82
CA GLU A 125 23.40 30.74 -22.26
C GLU A 125 24.23 29.55 -22.76
N THR A 126 23.53 28.50 -23.18
CA THR A 126 24.13 27.33 -23.79
C THR A 126 24.43 27.67 -25.23
N THR A 127 25.70 27.97 -25.48
CA THR A 127 26.32 27.84 -26.79
C THR A 127 26.04 26.45 -27.37
N GLY A 128 25.06 26.37 -28.27
CA GLY A 128 25.14 25.52 -29.46
C GLY A 128 24.94 24.01 -29.35
N ARG A 129 24.35 23.45 -28.29
CA ARG A 129 23.67 22.13 -28.35
C ARG A 129 22.40 22.14 -27.51
N LYS A 130 21.24 22.29 -28.17
CA LYS A 130 19.94 21.97 -27.57
C LYS A 130 19.93 20.47 -27.29
N PHE A 131 20.21 20.07 -26.05
CA PHE A 131 19.86 18.72 -25.61
C PHE A 131 18.34 18.72 -25.40
N PRO A 132 17.57 17.89 -26.13
CA PRO A 132 16.17 17.72 -25.81
C PRO A 132 16.10 17.09 -24.42
N PHE A 133 15.58 17.84 -23.46
CA PHE A 133 15.24 17.36 -22.14
C PHE A 133 13.72 17.41 -22.06
N GLU A 134 13.09 16.25 -21.94
CA GLU A 134 11.64 16.12 -21.81
C GLU A 134 11.29 16.00 -20.33
N LEU A 135 10.25 16.72 -19.91
CA LEU A 135 9.77 16.73 -18.53
C LEU A 135 8.32 16.26 -18.51
N GLU A 136 8.04 15.29 -17.64
CA GLU A 136 6.70 14.78 -17.36
C GLU A 136 6.35 14.99 -15.89
N PHE A 137 5.14 15.47 -15.64
CA PHE A 137 4.55 15.56 -14.31
C PHE A 137 3.38 14.60 -14.26
N SER A 138 3.37 13.73 -13.26
CA SER A 138 2.28 12.78 -13.03
C SER A 138 2.10 12.50 -11.55
N GLY A 139 0.97 11.95 -11.16
CA GLY A 139 0.71 11.73 -9.74
C GLY A 139 -0.66 11.17 -9.44
N PHE A 140 -0.98 11.16 -8.15
CA PHE A 140 -2.32 10.85 -7.68
C PHE A 140 -2.56 11.35 -6.26
N ILE A 141 -3.81 11.55 -5.90
CA ILE A 141 -4.25 11.78 -4.53
C ILE A 141 -5.17 10.62 -4.14
N ARG A 142 -4.90 10.01 -2.98
CA ARG A 142 -5.65 8.92 -2.37
C ARG A 142 -6.19 9.37 -1.02
N VAL A 143 -7.51 9.33 -0.87
CA VAL A 143 -8.21 9.54 0.40
C VAL A 143 -8.84 8.23 0.81
N PHE A 144 -8.80 7.91 2.10
CA PHE A 144 -9.32 6.64 2.61
C PHE A 144 -10.26 6.86 3.80
N HIS A 145 -11.06 5.84 4.06
CA HIS A 145 -11.75 5.64 5.32
C HIS A 145 -11.57 4.18 5.75
N THR A 146 -11.13 3.95 6.98
CA THR A 146 -11.05 2.60 7.57
C THR A 146 -11.93 2.57 8.81
N THR A 147 -12.65 1.47 8.99
CA THR A 147 -13.38 1.18 10.25
C THR A 147 -13.15 -0.26 10.68
N ILE A 148 -12.93 -0.47 11.98
CA ILE A 148 -12.80 -1.79 12.61
C ILE A 148 -14.14 -2.12 13.26
N LEU A 149 -14.78 -3.22 12.85
CA LEU A 149 -16.19 -3.43 13.15
C LEU A 149 -16.47 -3.88 14.59
N GLU A 150 -15.53 -4.56 15.24
CA GLU A 150 -15.76 -5.25 16.52
C GLU A 150 -14.64 -5.03 17.57
N GLY A 151 -13.93 -3.89 17.49
CA GLY A 151 -12.75 -3.60 18.33
C GLY A 151 -13.00 -3.37 19.84
N ASP A 152 -14.22 -2.98 20.23
CA ASP A 152 -14.54 -2.50 21.59
C ASP A 152 -14.56 -3.60 22.68
N GLY A 153 -14.44 -4.88 22.30
CA GLY A 153 -14.49 -6.04 23.20
C GLY A 153 -13.12 -6.66 23.55
N ASN A 154 -12.04 -6.22 22.91
CA ASN A 154 -10.74 -6.87 23.02
C ASN A 154 -10.03 -6.50 24.34
N GLN A 155 -9.99 -7.45 25.28
CA GLN A 155 -9.32 -7.25 26.58
C GLN A 155 -7.82 -7.03 26.39
N GLY A 156 -7.29 -5.90 26.89
CA GLY A 156 -5.87 -5.57 26.82
C GLY A 156 -5.43 -4.83 25.56
N LEU A 157 -6.31 -4.61 24.58
CA LEU A 157 -6.02 -3.86 23.35
C LEU A 157 -7.07 -2.76 23.14
N GLU A 158 -7.22 -1.90 24.15
CA GLU A 158 -8.27 -0.86 24.19
C GLU A 158 -8.15 0.20 23.08
N TYR A 159 -7.09 0.19 22.27
CA TYR A 159 -6.91 1.11 21.15
C TYR A 159 -7.50 0.60 19.83
N LEU A 160 -7.80 -0.70 19.71
CA LEU A 160 -8.37 -1.28 18.48
C LEU A 160 -9.74 -0.66 18.19
N GLY A 161 -9.92 -0.19 16.95
CA GLY A 161 -11.14 0.49 16.52
C GLY A 161 -11.35 1.91 17.05
N ARG A 162 -10.55 2.41 18.00
CA ARG A 162 -10.70 3.78 18.54
C ARG A 162 -10.12 4.89 17.65
N ASN A 163 -9.16 4.54 16.79
CA ASN A 163 -8.49 5.49 15.89
C ASN A 163 -8.78 5.15 14.42
N ASP A 164 -10.00 4.71 14.14
CA ASP A 164 -10.51 4.53 12.79
C ASP A 164 -11.03 5.88 12.23
N GLY A 165 -11.29 5.97 10.91
CA GLY A 165 -11.79 7.20 10.31
C GLY A 165 -11.21 7.57 8.95
N PHE A 166 -11.41 8.83 8.58
CA PHE A 166 -10.99 9.39 7.30
C PHE A 166 -9.56 9.91 7.34
N GLY A 167 -8.81 9.70 6.26
CA GLY A 167 -7.46 10.22 6.11
C GLY A 167 -7.04 10.40 4.66
N ILE A 168 -5.87 10.99 4.47
CA ILE A 168 -5.16 10.99 3.19
C ILE A 168 -4.16 9.84 3.27
N ASP A 169 -4.28 8.86 2.38
CA ASP A 169 -3.38 7.71 2.33
C ASP A 169 -2.07 8.10 1.65
N THR A 170 -2.18 8.84 0.54
CA THR A 170 -1.01 9.31 -0.21
C THR A 170 -1.42 10.46 -1.11
N ALA A 171 -0.67 11.57 -1.08
CA ALA A 171 -0.69 12.60 -2.10
C ALA A 171 0.65 12.57 -2.83
N ARG A 172 0.71 12.02 -4.05
CA ARG A 172 1.95 11.78 -4.77
C ARG A 172 2.12 12.72 -5.94
N LEU A 173 3.30 13.32 -6.02
CA LEU A 173 3.82 14.01 -7.20
C LEU A 173 5.05 13.29 -7.72
N THR A 174 5.07 13.00 -9.02
CA THR A 174 6.20 12.43 -9.74
C THR A 174 6.63 13.42 -10.81
N VAL A 175 7.93 13.70 -10.85
CA VAL A 175 8.60 14.48 -11.89
C VAL A 175 9.61 13.57 -12.55
N GLU A 176 9.45 13.34 -13.84
CA GLU A 176 10.39 12.57 -14.65
C GLU A 176 11.03 13.47 -15.71
N GLY A 177 12.35 13.42 -15.79
CA GLY A 177 13.13 14.13 -16.78
C GLY A 177 13.93 13.14 -17.62
N THR A 178 13.79 13.17 -18.94
CA THR A 178 14.57 12.31 -19.83
C THR A 178 15.44 13.13 -20.78
N ALA A 179 16.70 12.72 -20.93
CA ALA A 179 17.63 13.26 -21.93
C ALA A 179 18.54 12.16 -22.45
N LYS A 180 18.34 11.77 -23.71
CA LYS A 180 19.08 10.68 -24.37
C LYS A 180 19.05 9.39 -23.55
N ASP A 181 20.19 8.99 -22.99
CA ASP A 181 20.41 7.77 -22.22
C ASP A 181 20.30 8.00 -20.72
N VAL A 182 19.85 9.19 -20.29
CA VAL A 182 19.70 9.56 -18.88
C VAL A 182 18.22 9.81 -18.57
N LEU A 183 17.76 9.22 -17.47
CA LEU A 183 16.48 9.47 -16.84
C LEU A 183 16.72 9.96 -15.42
N VAL A 184 16.00 10.99 -15.02
CA VAL A 184 15.95 11.50 -13.65
C VAL A 184 14.53 11.34 -13.16
N ARG A 185 14.34 10.73 -11.98
CA ARG A 185 13.03 10.61 -11.37
C ARG A 185 13.07 11.15 -9.95
N LEU A 186 12.14 12.05 -9.66
CA LEU A 186 11.85 12.57 -8.33
C LEU A 186 10.38 12.29 -8.02
N GLN A 187 10.11 11.61 -6.92
CA GLN A 187 8.76 11.29 -6.47
C GLN A 187 8.63 11.70 -5.01
N PHE A 188 7.58 12.44 -4.69
CA PHE A 188 7.30 12.97 -3.36
C PHE A 188 5.93 12.48 -2.91
N ASP A 189 5.86 11.98 -1.67
CA ASP A 189 4.60 11.71 -0.98
C ASP A 189 4.37 12.83 0.03
N GLY A 190 3.36 13.67 -0.22
CA GLY A 190 3.02 14.85 0.58
C GLY A 190 2.21 14.57 1.84
N ALA A 191 1.66 13.37 1.99
CA ALA A 191 0.85 12.96 3.13
C ALA A 191 1.27 11.57 3.61
N THR A 192 2.47 11.47 4.17
CA THR A 192 2.93 10.25 4.84
C THR A 192 2.60 10.38 6.31
N LEU A 193 1.70 9.52 6.81
CA LEU A 193 1.36 9.45 8.23
C LEU A 193 2.48 8.71 8.96
N LEU A 194 3.08 9.36 9.94
CA LEU A 194 4.00 8.77 10.90
C LEU A 194 3.35 8.84 12.27
N PHE A 195 3.21 7.69 12.91
CA PHE A 195 2.67 7.61 14.26
C PHE A 195 3.83 7.53 15.23
N ASP A 196 3.90 8.47 16.17
CA ASP A 196 4.98 8.54 17.16
C ASP A 196 4.88 7.42 18.21
N GLU A 197 3.67 6.90 18.42
CA GLU A 197 3.40 5.74 19.26
C GLU A 197 2.46 4.78 18.53
N THR A 198 2.63 3.49 18.82
CA THR A 198 1.93 2.33 18.21
C THR A 198 0.40 2.40 18.32
N SER A 199 -0.13 3.27 19.18
CA SER A 199 -1.55 3.33 19.58
C SER A 199 -2.12 4.75 19.60
N ALA A 200 -1.35 5.78 19.24
CA ALA A 200 -1.82 7.16 19.34
C ALA A 200 -2.71 7.55 18.15
N PRO A 201 -3.82 8.29 18.36
CA PRO A 201 -4.58 8.92 17.28
C PRO A 201 -3.81 10.08 16.64
N GLU A 202 -2.77 10.56 17.32
CA GLU A 202 -1.94 11.67 16.90
C GLU A 202 -0.74 11.13 16.12
N GLY A 203 -0.45 11.76 14.98
CA GLY A 203 0.69 11.43 14.15
C GLY A 203 1.09 12.63 13.31
N ASP A 204 2.36 12.65 12.92
CA ASP A 204 2.91 13.66 12.03
C ASP A 204 2.53 13.35 10.59
N VAL A 205 1.94 14.32 9.90
CA VAL A 205 1.84 14.30 8.44
C VAL A 205 3.13 14.87 7.88
N ARG A 206 4.00 14.02 7.34
CA ARG A 206 5.27 14.44 6.73
C ARG A 206 5.23 14.34 5.21
N THR A 207 5.97 15.25 4.58
CA THR A 207 6.34 15.13 3.17
C THR A 207 7.68 14.42 3.07
N ALA A 208 7.76 13.35 2.28
CA ALA A 208 8.99 12.59 2.09
C ALA A 208 9.25 12.33 0.62
N ALA A 209 10.52 12.38 0.21
CA ALA A 209 10.95 11.89 -1.09
C ALA A 209 10.84 10.37 -1.12
N ARG A 210 9.95 9.82 -1.95
CA ARG A 210 9.73 8.39 -2.09
C ARG A 210 10.81 7.74 -2.94
N ASP A 211 10.87 8.12 -4.21
CA ASP A 211 11.90 7.68 -5.17
C ASP A 211 12.67 8.92 -5.63
N ALA A 212 13.99 8.86 -5.61
CA ALA A 212 14.85 9.98 -6.01
C ALA A 212 16.15 9.42 -6.59
N PHE A 213 16.18 9.24 -7.91
CA PHE A 213 17.30 8.57 -8.56
C PHE A 213 17.60 9.11 -9.97
N ILE A 214 18.83 8.81 -10.40
CA ILE A 214 19.28 8.97 -11.78
C ILE A 214 19.49 7.58 -12.35
N GLU A 215 18.99 7.36 -13.56
CA GLU A 215 19.19 6.14 -14.33
C GLU A 215 19.96 6.48 -15.61
N TYR A 216 21.04 5.76 -15.86
CA TYR A 216 21.88 5.89 -17.03
C TYR A 216 21.87 4.58 -17.83
N ARG A 217 21.68 4.66 -19.14
CA ARG A 217 21.64 3.52 -20.06
C ARG A 217 22.94 3.46 -20.88
N PRO A 218 24.02 2.87 -20.34
CA PRO A 218 25.26 2.71 -21.11
C PRO A 218 25.14 1.74 -22.28
N LEU A 219 24.21 0.78 -22.19
CA LEU A 219 23.95 -0.25 -23.20
C LEU A 219 22.44 -0.37 -23.42
N PRO A 220 21.96 -0.79 -24.61
CA PRO A 220 20.53 -0.96 -24.85
C PRO A 220 19.85 -1.91 -23.86
N GLU A 221 20.57 -2.95 -23.40
CA GLU A 221 20.05 -4.02 -22.55
C GLU A 221 20.35 -3.82 -21.06
N ALA A 222 21.14 -2.80 -20.68
CA ALA A 222 21.58 -2.59 -19.30
C ALA A 222 21.52 -1.13 -18.87
N ARG A 223 21.04 -0.91 -17.65
CA ARG A 223 20.83 0.41 -17.05
C ARG A 223 21.40 0.43 -15.64
N LEU A 224 22.08 1.51 -15.29
CA LEU A 224 22.60 1.78 -13.97
C LEU A 224 21.73 2.84 -13.31
N ARG A 225 21.12 2.51 -12.17
CA ARG A 225 20.33 3.41 -11.34
C ARG A 225 21.08 3.73 -10.06
N VAL A 226 21.13 5.00 -9.68
CA VAL A 226 21.78 5.48 -8.44
C VAL A 226 20.86 6.47 -7.73
N GLY A 227 20.63 6.28 -6.43
CA GLY A 227 19.78 7.15 -5.61
C GLY A 227 18.90 6.36 -4.64
N ARG A 228 17.76 6.93 -4.24
CA ARG A 228 16.74 6.28 -3.41
C ARG A 228 15.76 5.52 -4.29
N TYR A 229 15.65 4.21 -4.08
CA TYR A 229 14.70 3.34 -4.79
C TYR A 229 14.35 2.11 -3.94
N ARG A 230 13.42 1.29 -4.41
CA ARG A 230 13.05 0.02 -3.77
C ARG A 230 13.95 -1.15 -4.21
N PRO A 231 14.61 -1.88 -3.29
CA PRO A 231 15.41 -3.07 -3.62
C PRO A 231 14.61 -4.18 -4.32
N PRO A 232 15.21 -4.89 -5.30
CA PRO A 232 14.59 -5.92 -6.13
C PRO A 232 14.43 -7.23 -5.40
N VAL A 233 13.42 -7.27 -4.54
CA VAL A 233 13.02 -8.48 -3.82
C VAL A 233 11.63 -8.90 -4.26
N ALA A 234 10.57 -8.25 -3.76
CA ALA A 234 9.20 -8.75 -3.87
C ALA A 234 8.34 -8.07 -4.95
N GLY A 235 7.63 -8.84 -5.77
CA GLY A 235 6.81 -8.37 -6.88
C GLY A 235 5.66 -7.42 -6.50
N GLU A 236 4.90 -7.69 -5.44
CA GLU A 236 3.79 -6.85 -4.98
C GLU A 236 4.27 -5.44 -4.59
N GLN A 237 5.51 -5.32 -4.12
CA GLN A 237 6.06 -4.01 -3.83
C GLN A 237 6.39 -3.22 -5.11
N TYR A 238 6.59 -3.87 -6.25
CA TYR A 238 6.78 -3.18 -7.53
C TYR A 238 5.50 -2.69 -8.17
N ILE A 239 4.35 -3.14 -7.68
CA ILE A 239 3.05 -2.64 -8.11
C ILE A 239 2.86 -1.23 -7.52
N SER A 240 2.61 -0.27 -8.41
CA SER A 240 2.25 1.09 -8.04
C SER A 240 1.05 1.08 -7.11
N SER A 241 1.07 1.91 -6.06
CA SER A 241 -0.08 2.04 -5.16
C SER A 241 -1.37 2.41 -5.90
N ALA A 242 -1.25 3.13 -7.03
CA ALA A 242 -2.40 3.51 -7.86
C ALA A 242 -3.00 2.36 -8.69
N ALA A 243 -2.28 1.23 -8.81
CA ALA A 243 -2.66 0.08 -9.63
C ALA A 243 -2.96 -1.17 -8.79
N GLN A 244 -3.05 -1.04 -7.46
CA GLN A 244 -3.31 -2.16 -6.57
C GLN A 244 -4.76 -2.62 -6.68
N LEU A 245 -4.98 -3.93 -6.60
CA LEU A 245 -6.31 -4.52 -6.59
C LEU A 245 -7.09 -4.25 -5.28
N PHE A 246 -6.39 -3.89 -4.21
CA PHE A 246 -6.92 -3.68 -2.87
C PHE A 246 -6.43 -2.34 -2.33
N VAL A 247 -7.13 -1.76 -1.35
CA VAL A 247 -6.70 -0.52 -0.67
C VAL A 247 -5.25 -0.63 -0.18
N GLU A 248 -4.87 -1.80 0.34
CA GLU A 248 -3.56 -2.06 0.96
C GLU A 248 -2.85 -3.28 0.36
N ARG A 249 -1.53 -3.37 0.57
CA ARG A 249 -0.74 -4.58 0.25
C ARG A 249 -1.14 -5.75 1.15
N SER A 250 -0.75 -6.96 0.77
CA SER A 250 -0.92 -8.13 1.64
C SER A 250 -0.23 -7.94 2.99
N VAL A 251 -0.77 -8.58 4.03
CA VAL A 251 -0.20 -8.56 5.39
C VAL A 251 1.23 -9.11 5.40
N ALA A 252 1.57 -10.09 4.56
CA ALA A 252 2.94 -10.58 4.40
C ALA A 252 3.95 -9.49 3.99
N VAL A 253 3.54 -8.52 3.18
CA VAL A 253 4.42 -7.47 2.67
C VAL A 253 4.46 -6.25 3.58
N ARG A 254 3.31 -5.85 4.13
CA ARG A 254 3.20 -4.64 4.96
C ARG A 254 3.35 -4.90 6.45
N GLY A 255 3.04 -6.10 6.90
CA GLY A 255 2.79 -6.39 8.30
C GLY A 255 1.44 -5.87 8.77
N VAL A 256 1.22 -5.94 10.09
CA VAL A 256 0.05 -5.40 10.78
C VAL A 256 0.41 -4.03 11.35
N GLN A 257 -0.45 -3.04 11.14
CA GLN A 257 -0.18 -1.64 11.50
C GLN A 257 -1.18 -1.13 12.55
N ASN A 258 -0.69 -0.30 13.46
CA ASN A 258 -1.38 0.42 14.54
C ASN A 258 -2.67 -0.20 15.07
N VAL A 259 -3.80 0.17 14.46
CA VAL A 259 -5.19 -0.05 14.92
C VAL A 259 -5.78 -1.36 14.41
N GLU A 260 -5.06 -2.07 13.57
CA GLU A 260 -5.53 -3.26 12.88
C GLU A 260 -5.31 -4.52 13.69
N GLY A 261 -4.44 -4.48 14.69
CA GLY A 261 -4.14 -5.61 15.53
C GLY A 261 -2.85 -5.42 16.31
N ARG A 262 -2.17 -6.52 16.59
CA ARG A 262 -0.83 -6.50 17.18
C ARG A 262 0.16 -6.14 16.08
N ASN A 263 0.97 -5.12 16.30
CA ASN A 263 1.91 -4.68 15.29
C ASN A 263 2.99 -5.72 15.07
N VAL A 264 3.11 -6.13 13.81
CA VAL A 264 4.11 -7.08 13.34
C VAL A 264 4.72 -6.50 12.07
N PRO A 265 6.05 -6.43 11.93
CA PRO A 265 6.68 -5.89 10.73
C PRO A 265 6.32 -6.73 9.51
N GLY A 266 6.34 -6.13 8.31
CA GLY A 266 6.19 -6.90 7.06
C GLY A 266 7.51 -7.42 6.53
N LEU A 267 7.46 -8.40 5.63
CA LEU A 267 8.64 -8.94 4.94
C LEU A 267 9.12 -8.08 3.77
N GLY A 268 8.36 -7.03 3.43
CA GLY A 268 8.68 -6.15 2.34
C GLY A 268 9.91 -5.27 2.61
N ALA A 269 10.89 -5.29 1.71
CA ALA A 269 12.06 -4.42 1.81
C ALA A 269 11.65 -2.93 1.65
N PRO A 270 12.06 -2.04 2.58
CA PRO A 270 11.82 -0.60 2.44
C PRO A 270 12.64 0.00 1.29
N ARG A 271 12.35 1.26 0.94
CA ARG A 271 13.19 1.99 -0.03
C ARG A 271 14.48 2.45 0.64
N GLN A 272 15.59 2.31 -0.06
CA GLN A 272 16.92 2.62 0.46
C GLN A 272 17.74 3.39 -0.58
N TYR A 273 18.83 4.01 -0.12
CA TYR A 273 19.83 4.62 -0.99
C TYR A 273 20.83 3.56 -1.45
N GLY A 274 21.23 3.62 -2.72
CA GLY A 274 22.26 2.74 -3.26
C GLY A 274 22.39 2.80 -4.77
N ALA A 275 22.86 1.70 -5.35
CA ALA A 275 23.04 1.53 -6.79
C ALA A 275 22.48 0.19 -7.29
N MET A 276 21.80 0.20 -8.44
CA MET A 276 21.17 -0.97 -9.05
C MET A 276 21.58 -1.07 -10.52
N LEU A 277 21.99 -2.26 -10.93
CA LEU A 277 22.12 -2.64 -12.32
C LEU A 277 20.86 -3.42 -12.71
N LEU A 278 20.21 -3.02 -13.80
CA LEU A 278 19.02 -3.69 -14.30
C LEU A 278 19.06 -3.84 -15.81
N GLY A 279 18.49 -4.93 -16.31
CA GLY A 279 18.45 -5.21 -17.72
C GLY A 279 17.24 -6.03 -18.13
N SER A 280 16.96 -6.04 -19.42
CA SER A 280 15.87 -6.83 -19.97
C SER A 280 16.16 -7.20 -21.42
N THR A 281 15.79 -8.43 -21.78
CA THR A 281 15.88 -8.96 -23.14
C THR A 281 14.51 -9.50 -23.51
N VAL A 282 13.98 -9.06 -24.66
CA VAL A 282 12.76 -9.61 -25.24
C VAL A 282 13.14 -10.47 -26.42
N PHE A 283 12.54 -11.66 -26.49
CA PHE A 283 12.73 -12.64 -27.55
C PHE A 283 11.53 -12.58 -28.49
N GLY A 284 11.81 -12.28 -29.76
CA GLY A 284 10.82 -12.08 -30.80
C GLY A 284 11.28 -10.99 -31.75
N SER A 285 10.80 -11.01 -32.99
CA SER A 285 11.04 -9.92 -33.93
C SER A 285 10.17 -8.71 -33.59
N GLU A 286 10.66 -7.51 -33.90
CA GLU A 286 9.88 -6.28 -33.77
C GLU A 286 8.64 -6.28 -34.69
N GLU A 287 8.70 -7.03 -35.80
CA GLU A 287 7.57 -7.24 -36.70
C GLU A 287 6.49 -8.11 -36.05
N GLU A 288 6.85 -9.22 -35.40
CA GLU A 288 5.92 -10.06 -34.64
C GLU A 288 5.22 -9.27 -33.51
N PHE A 289 5.94 -8.35 -32.83
CA PHE A 289 5.32 -7.47 -31.83
C PHE A 289 4.24 -6.58 -32.45
N LYS A 290 4.54 -5.94 -33.58
CA LYS A 290 3.61 -5.04 -34.28
C LYS A 290 2.39 -5.78 -34.82
N GLU A 291 2.54 -7.06 -35.14
CA GLU A 291 1.46 -7.94 -35.58
C GLU A 291 0.63 -8.51 -34.41
N GLY A 292 0.98 -8.17 -33.15
CA GLY A 292 0.23 -8.57 -31.96
C GLY A 292 0.51 -10.00 -31.52
N PHE A 293 1.68 -10.56 -31.83
CA PHE A 293 2.11 -11.84 -31.30
C PHE A 293 2.70 -11.71 -29.89
N ASP A 294 2.37 -12.67 -29.03
CA ASP A 294 2.92 -12.75 -27.68
C ASP A 294 4.45 -12.89 -27.70
N GLN A 295 5.13 -12.08 -26.89
CA GLN A 295 6.58 -12.14 -26.77
C GLN A 295 6.99 -12.69 -25.42
N PHE A 296 8.03 -13.53 -25.45
CA PHE A 296 8.70 -13.97 -24.24
C PHE A 296 9.84 -13.02 -23.93
N GLY A 297 10.03 -12.64 -22.68
CA GLY A 297 11.15 -11.82 -22.25
C GLY A 297 11.64 -12.17 -20.87
N VAL A 298 12.87 -11.77 -20.61
CA VAL A 298 13.52 -11.89 -19.30
C VAL A 298 14.00 -10.53 -18.83
N ALA A 299 13.84 -10.26 -17.55
CA ALA A 299 14.42 -9.10 -16.89
C ALA A 299 15.25 -9.54 -15.69
N TRP A 300 16.26 -8.76 -15.35
CA TRP A 300 17.13 -9.02 -14.21
C TRP A 300 17.53 -7.73 -13.53
N TYR A 301 17.77 -7.83 -12.23
CA TYR A 301 18.06 -6.72 -11.34
C TYR A 301 19.08 -7.19 -10.31
N ALA A 302 20.07 -6.36 -10.03
CA ALA A 302 21.02 -6.55 -8.94
C ALA A 302 21.26 -5.20 -8.28
N SER A 303 21.12 -5.10 -6.97
CA SER A 303 21.32 -3.86 -6.22
C SER A 303 22.20 -4.05 -5.01
N MET A 304 22.91 -2.98 -4.67
CA MET A 304 23.62 -2.79 -3.42
C MET A 304 23.09 -1.52 -2.77
N THR A 305 22.52 -1.64 -1.58
CA THR A 305 21.93 -0.54 -0.82
C THR A 305 22.43 -0.55 0.62
N ASN A 306 22.18 0.53 1.37
CA ASN A 306 22.71 0.68 2.72
C ASN A 306 22.23 -0.36 3.74
N GLY A 307 21.15 -1.11 3.47
CA GLY A 307 20.67 -2.16 4.38
C GLY A 307 19.78 -1.70 5.53
N ASN A 308 19.68 -0.39 5.75
CA ASN A 308 18.95 0.13 6.90
C ASN A 308 17.45 0.35 6.66
N SER A 309 16.76 0.81 7.71
CA SER A 309 15.37 1.26 7.64
C SER A 309 15.18 2.35 6.58
N ALA A 310 13.93 2.59 6.17
CA ALA A 310 13.61 3.55 5.10
C ALA A 310 14.14 4.97 5.38
N ASP A 311 14.31 5.32 6.66
CA ASP A 311 14.56 6.67 7.14
C ASP A 311 16.02 6.92 7.56
N GLU A 312 16.88 5.92 7.40
CA GLU A 312 18.31 6.02 7.67
C GLU A 312 19.09 6.19 6.36
N PRO A 313 19.54 7.40 6.03
CA PRO A 313 20.22 7.68 4.77
C PRO A 313 21.64 7.11 4.72
N LEU A 314 22.19 6.71 5.86
CA LEU A 314 23.51 6.14 6.01
C LEU A 314 23.39 4.76 6.65
N ASN A 315 24.40 3.94 6.38
CA ASN A 315 24.55 2.67 7.04
C ASN A 315 25.02 2.88 8.49
N ASP A 316 24.38 2.21 9.44
CA ASP A 316 24.74 2.17 10.85
C ASP A 316 25.70 1.00 11.15
N ASN A 317 25.70 -0.02 10.28
CA ASN A 317 26.70 -1.06 10.18
C ASN A 317 27.66 -0.77 9.02
N SER A 318 28.63 -1.66 8.78
CA SER A 318 29.55 -1.54 7.63
C SER A 318 29.11 -2.38 6.42
N ASP A 319 27.93 -2.99 6.49
CA ASP A 319 27.47 -4.03 5.55
C ASP A 319 26.34 -3.55 4.64
N TYR A 320 26.37 -3.98 3.38
CA TYR A 320 25.34 -3.58 2.43
C TYR A 320 24.24 -4.62 2.32
N LEU A 321 23.01 -4.19 2.06
CA LEU A 321 21.99 -5.09 1.52
C LEU A 321 22.31 -5.37 0.06
N LEU A 322 22.53 -6.65 -0.23
CA LEU A 322 22.69 -7.17 -1.59
C LEU A 322 21.40 -7.86 -1.98
N ALA A 323 20.75 -7.38 -3.04
CA ALA A 323 19.51 -7.97 -3.54
C ALA A 323 19.60 -8.23 -5.04
N ALA A 324 18.98 -9.32 -5.47
CA ALA A 324 18.90 -9.69 -6.88
C ALA A 324 17.52 -10.25 -7.20
N ARG A 325 17.07 -9.99 -8.43
CA ARG A 325 15.80 -10.50 -8.96
C ARG A 325 15.92 -10.87 -10.42
N ALA A 326 15.23 -11.93 -10.80
CA ALA A 326 15.02 -12.30 -12.19
C ALA A 326 13.51 -12.43 -12.44
N GLU A 327 13.07 -11.99 -13.61
CA GLU A 327 11.69 -12.10 -14.06
C GLU A 327 11.64 -12.74 -15.44
N ALA A 328 10.68 -13.61 -15.65
CA ALA A 328 10.28 -14.08 -16.97
C ALA A 328 8.87 -13.55 -17.24
N PHE A 329 8.62 -13.04 -18.44
CA PHE A 329 7.31 -12.56 -18.84
C PHE A 329 6.94 -13.05 -20.23
N TYR A 330 5.64 -13.23 -20.45
CA TYR A 330 5.04 -13.67 -21.70
C TYR A 330 3.76 -12.88 -21.96
N GLY A 331 3.60 -12.32 -23.16
CA GLY A 331 2.37 -11.62 -23.53
C GLY A 331 2.56 -10.52 -24.57
N THR A 332 1.45 -9.89 -24.96
CA THR A 332 1.43 -8.70 -25.83
C THR A 332 1.37 -7.40 -25.03
N SER A 333 1.36 -6.27 -25.74
CA SER A 333 1.32 -4.91 -25.18
C SER A 333 0.18 -4.72 -24.17
N GLU A 334 0.52 -4.23 -22.98
CA GLU A 334 -0.31 -3.76 -21.85
C GLU A 334 -1.39 -4.70 -21.27
N ARG A 335 -1.98 -5.60 -22.06
CA ARG A 335 -3.04 -6.55 -21.73
C ARG A 335 -2.61 -7.95 -22.19
N ASP A 336 -3.05 -9.00 -21.49
CA ASP A 336 -2.64 -10.39 -21.74
C ASP A 336 -1.15 -10.63 -21.46
N LYS A 337 -0.75 -10.46 -20.18
CA LYS A 337 0.60 -10.71 -19.67
C LYS A 337 0.61 -11.74 -18.55
N VAL A 338 1.56 -12.66 -18.63
CA VAL A 338 1.98 -13.54 -17.55
C VAL A 338 3.39 -13.12 -17.15
N ARG A 339 3.63 -12.93 -15.86
CA ARG A 339 4.95 -12.61 -15.31
C ARG A 339 5.22 -13.47 -14.11
N PHE A 340 6.39 -14.08 -14.09
CA PHE A 340 6.91 -14.83 -12.96
C PHE A 340 8.22 -14.18 -12.50
N GLY A 341 8.35 -13.94 -11.21
CA GLY A 341 9.52 -13.30 -10.61
C GLY A 341 10.10 -14.12 -9.47
N LEU A 342 11.42 -14.10 -9.35
CA LEU A 342 12.18 -14.65 -8.24
C LEU A 342 13.14 -13.59 -7.71
N GLY A 343 13.09 -13.30 -6.42
CA GLY A 343 13.96 -12.34 -5.75
C GLY A 343 14.64 -12.93 -4.53
N ALA A 344 15.86 -12.50 -4.23
CA ALA A 344 16.58 -12.86 -3.02
C ALA A 344 17.40 -11.68 -2.50
N PHE A 345 17.65 -11.65 -1.19
CA PHE A 345 18.56 -10.68 -0.58
C PHE A 345 19.32 -11.26 0.60
N THR A 346 20.43 -10.62 0.93
CA THR A 346 21.15 -10.75 2.20
C THR A 346 21.41 -9.36 2.76
N ASN A 347 21.33 -9.23 4.07
CA ASN A 347 21.49 -7.97 4.78
C ASN A 347 22.00 -8.22 6.19
N THR A 348 22.71 -7.25 6.76
CA THR A 348 22.99 -7.20 8.20
C THR A 348 22.31 -5.94 8.72
N VAL A 349 21.55 -6.05 9.80
CA VAL A 349 20.91 -4.91 10.45
C VAL A 349 21.36 -4.87 11.89
N THR A 350 21.70 -3.68 12.36
CA THR A 350 22.08 -3.47 13.74
C THR A 350 20.84 -3.05 14.55
N ARG A 351 20.48 -3.82 15.58
CA ARG A 351 19.38 -3.45 16.48
C ARG A 351 19.86 -2.45 17.52
N ASP A 352 18.97 -1.52 17.87
CA ASP A 352 19.16 -0.49 18.89
C ASP A 352 20.47 0.33 18.76
N PRO A 353 20.77 0.91 17.58
CA PRO A 353 22.04 1.61 17.33
C PRO A 353 22.24 2.84 18.25
N ASN A 354 21.18 3.31 18.90
CA ASN A 354 21.20 4.47 19.80
C ASN A 354 21.37 4.09 21.29
N GLU A 355 21.34 2.80 21.65
CA GLU A 355 21.48 2.31 23.03
C GLU A 355 22.83 1.60 23.23
N LEU A 356 23.93 2.35 23.08
CA LEU A 356 25.27 1.84 23.40
C LEU A 356 25.37 1.48 24.90
N PRO A 357 25.86 0.28 25.27
CA PRO A 357 26.67 -0.64 24.47
C PRO A 357 25.94 -1.86 23.89
N ASP A 358 24.62 -1.97 24.00
CA ASP A 358 23.84 -3.20 23.75
C ASP A 358 23.39 -3.31 22.29
N VAL A 359 24.36 -3.14 21.39
CA VAL A 359 24.16 -3.22 19.94
C VAL A 359 24.28 -4.68 19.50
N ILE A 360 23.24 -5.22 18.87
CA ILE A 360 23.19 -6.62 18.40
C ILE A 360 23.00 -6.63 16.90
N ASP A 361 23.91 -7.26 16.18
CA ASP A 361 23.75 -7.49 14.75
C ASP A 361 22.78 -8.66 14.48
N GLU A 362 21.92 -8.46 13.49
CA GLU A 362 20.98 -9.43 12.95
C GLU A 362 21.30 -9.65 11.46
N GLU A 363 21.75 -10.86 11.13
CA GLU A 363 21.94 -11.27 9.74
C GLU A 363 20.60 -11.76 9.18
N GLN A 364 20.18 -11.19 8.04
CA GLN A 364 18.94 -11.52 7.37
C GLN A 364 19.22 -12.10 5.98
N THR A 365 18.54 -13.20 5.65
CA THR A 365 18.50 -13.73 4.29
C THR A 365 17.05 -13.94 3.88
N GLY A 366 16.65 -13.37 2.74
CA GLY A 366 15.28 -13.48 2.27
C GLY A 366 15.15 -13.98 0.85
N PHE A 367 14.03 -14.65 0.58
CA PHE A 367 13.65 -15.15 -0.73
C PHE A 367 12.20 -14.79 -1.03
N SER A 368 11.90 -14.56 -2.30
CA SER A 368 10.53 -14.31 -2.77
C SER A 368 10.30 -14.89 -4.15
N ALA A 369 9.06 -15.31 -4.38
CA ALA A 369 8.56 -15.75 -5.67
C ALA A 369 7.19 -15.13 -5.92
N ASP A 370 6.92 -14.66 -7.14
CA ASP A 370 5.62 -14.08 -7.48
C ASP A 370 5.17 -14.43 -8.89
N LEU A 371 3.85 -14.40 -9.06
CA LEU A 371 3.15 -14.65 -10.32
C LEU A 371 2.10 -13.56 -10.52
N VAL A 372 2.14 -12.90 -11.67
CA VAL A 372 1.11 -11.95 -12.10
C VAL A 372 0.55 -12.43 -13.44
N VAL A 373 -0.76 -12.60 -13.52
CA VAL A 373 -1.47 -12.91 -14.76
C VAL A 373 -2.52 -11.83 -14.95
N ASP A 374 -2.48 -11.11 -16.07
CA ASP A 374 -3.58 -10.27 -16.53
C ASP A 374 -3.98 -10.81 -17.89
N TRP A 375 -5.09 -11.54 -17.98
CA TRP A 375 -5.47 -12.32 -19.16
C TRP A 375 -7.00 -12.34 -19.36
N TYR A 376 -7.51 -11.87 -20.50
CA TYR A 376 -8.95 -11.77 -20.79
C TYR A 376 -9.80 -11.22 -19.63
N ASN A 377 -9.40 -10.07 -19.08
CA ASN A 377 -10.03 -9.41 -17.92
C ASN A 377 -9.87 -10.11 -16.57
N VAL A 378 -9.25 -11.29 -16.52
CA VAL A 378 -8.88 -11.94 -15.26
C VAL A 378 -7.54 -11.39 -14.79
N GLN A 379 -7.50 -10.94 -13.54
CA GLN A 379 -6.29 -10.49 -12.89
C GLN A 379 -5.98 -11.45 -11.75
N LEU A 380 -4.84 -12.14 -11.82
CA LEU A 380 -4.33 -13.01 -10.77
C LEU A 380 -2.99 -12.44 -10.31
N GLN A 381 -2.81 -12.36 -9.00
CA GLN A 381 -1.53 -12.01 -8.40
C GLN A 381 -1.27 -12.96 -7.23
N GLY A 382 -0.13 -13.63 -7.22
CA GLY A 382 0.32 -14.44 -6.10
C GLY A 382 1.75 -14.09 -5.73
N GLN A 383 2.08 -14.18 -4.45
CA GLN A 383 3.43 -14.00 -3.96
C GLN A 383 3.68 -14.90 -2.76
N PHE A 384 4.91 -15.37 -2.64
CA PHE A 384 5.49 -16.06 -1.52
C PHE A 384 6.76 -15.32 -1.08
N MET A 385 6.99 -15.21 0.22
CA MET A 385 8.16 -14.61 0.83
C MET A 385 8.58 -15.38 2.07
N THR A 386 9.89 -15.45 2.30
CA THR A 386 10.47 -15.90 3.56
C THR A 386 11.69 -15.07 3.90
N VAL A 387 11.94 -14.86 5.18
CA VAL A 387 13.14 -14.20 5.70
C VAL A 387 13.63 -15.00 6.90
N SER A 388 14.87 -15.47 6.83
CA SER A 388 15.60 -16.09 7.94
C SER A 388 16.48 -15.05 8.62
N ARG A 389 16.57 -15.13 9.94
CA ARG A 389 17.29 -14.22 10.82
C ARG A 389 18.19 -15.00 11.77
N SER A 390 19.42 -14.56 11.92
CA SER A 390 20.38 -15.10 12.90
C SER A 390 21.08 -13.98 13.64
N PHE A 391 21.48 -14.24 14.88
CA PHE A 391 22.05 -13.24 15.80
C PHE A 391 23.49 -13.61 16.17
N PRO A 392 24.49 -13.28 15.31
CA PRO A 392 25.87 -13.70 15.50
C PRO A 392 26.50 -13.22 16.83
N ASP A 393 26.07 -12.08 17.36
CA ASP A 393 26.60 -11.51 18.61
C ASP A 393 26.06 -12.19 19.87
N VAL A 394 24.90 -12.85 19.76
CA VAL A 394 24.24 -13.53 20.87
C VAL A 394 23.91 -14.97 20.43
N PRO A 395 24.90 -15.89 20.43
CA PRO A 395 24.71 -17.26 19.91
C PRO A 395 23.68 -18.10 20.69
N SER A 396 23.23 -17.63 21.85
CA SER A 396 22.15 -18.26 22.61
C SER A 396 20.75 -17.86 22.12
N GLU A 397 20.64 -16.80 21.34
CA GLU A 397 19.39 -16.38 20.72
C GLU A 397 19.06 -17.35 19.57
N PRO A 398 17.86 -17.94 19.53
CA PRO A 398 17.49 -18.87 18.47
C PRO A 398 17.42 -18.18 17.11
N GLU A 399 17.75 -18.92 16.06
CA GLU A 399 17.44 -18.48 14.70
C GLU A 399 15.93 -18.33 14.55
N ALA A 400 15.51 -17.32 13.81
CA ALA A 400 14.11 -17.00 13.60
C ALA A 400 13.82 -16.91 12.11
N SER A 401 12.72 -17.49 11.64
CA SER A 401 12.24 -17.21 10.30
C SER A 401 10.83 -16.65 10.31
N ALA A 402 10.50 -15.98 9.22
CA ALA A 402 9.18 -15.46 8.96
C ALA A 402 8.76 -15.88 7.55
N LEU A 403 7.48 -16.15 7.37
CA LEU A 403 6.89 -16.70 6.16
C LEU A 403 5.61 -15.95 5.82
N GLY A 404 5.42 -15.59 4.56
CA GLY A 404 4.19 -14.94 4.14
C GLY A 404 3.86 -15.20 2.69
N TYR A 405 2.59 -15.38 2.38
CA TYR A 405 2.13 -15.58 1.02
C TYR A 405 0.71 -15.04 0.82
N HIS A 406 0.37 -14.71 -0.42
CA HIS A 406 -0.99 -14.32 -0.77
C HIS A 406 -1.35 -14.78 -2.18
N LEU A 407 -2.67 -14.86 -2.42
CA LEU A 407 -3.27 -15.05 -3.72
C LEU A 407 -4.45 -14.09 -3.86
N ALA A 408 -4.40 -13.26 -4.89
CA ALA A 408 -5.39 -12.26 -5.23
C ALA A 408 -5.96 -12.55 -6.62
N LEU A 409 -7.29 -12.46 -6.74
CA LEU A 409 -8.04 -12.65 -7.96
C LEU A 409 -8.95 -11.43 -8.19
N GLY A 410 -9.01 -10.95 -9.42
CA GLY A 410 -9.91 -9.91 -9.88
C GLY A 410 -10.50 -10.24 -11.25
N TYR A 411 -11.70 -9.72 -11.53
CA TYR A 411 -12.32 -9.86 -12.84
C TYR A 411 -12.88 -8.52 -13.33
N ARG A 412 -12.31 -7.95 -14.40
CA ARG A 412 -12.68 -6.63 -14.91
C ARG A 412 -13.92 -6.70 -15.79
N ILE A 413 -14.99 -6.03 -15.37
CA ILE A 413 -16.21 -5.84 -16.15
C ILE A 413 -16.10 -4.51 -16.89
N GLU A 414 -15.42 -4.51 -18.03
CA GLU A 414 -15.04 -3.29 -18.77
C GLU A 414 -16.22 -2.36 -19.10
N MET A 415 -17.41 -2.91 -19.37
CA MET A 415 -18.61 -2.14 -19.73
C MET A 415 -19.00 -1.09 -18.68
N ILE A 416 -18.74 -1.38 -17.41
CA ILE A 416 -19.11 -0.50 -16.28
C ILE A 416 -17.88 -0.06 -15.46
N GLY A 417 -16.68 -0.51 -15.84
CA GLY A 417 -15.44 -0.21 -15.15
C GLY A 417 -15.31 -0.84 -13.76
N VAL A 418 -16.09 -1.88 -13.46
CA VAL A 418 -16.13 -2.51 -12.13
C VAL A 418 -15.28 -3.77 -12.11
N THR A 419 -14.49 -3.97 -11.06
CA THR A 419 -13.66 -5.16 -10.85
C THR A 419 -13.93 -5.72 -9.45
N PRO A 420 -14.79 -6.74 -9.29
CA PRO A 420 -14.81 -7.54 -8.07
C PRO A 420 -13.46 -8.21 -7.85
N VAL A 421 -13.01 -8.23 -6.61
CA VAL A 421 -11.73 -8.80 -6.20
C VAL A 421 -11.86 -9.65 -4.94
N TYR A 422 -11.00 -10.64 -4.80
CA TYR A 422 -10.83 -11.46 -3.60
C TYR A 422 -9.35 -11.75 -3.36
N ARG A 423 -8.90 -11.70 -2.11
CA ARG A 423 -7.54 -12.05 -1.71
C ARG A 423 -7.55 -12.92 -0.47
N TYR A 424 -6.78 -13.99 -0.53
CA TYR A 424 -6.30 -14.74 0.62
C TYR A 424 -4.86 -14.31 0.93
N ALA A 425 -4.53 -14.04 2.18
CA ALA A 425 -3.16 -13.77 2.61
C ALA A 425 -2.86 -14.47 3.94
N TYR A 426 -1.70 -15.09 4.04
CA TYR A 426 -1.15 -15.70 5.24
C TYR A 426 0.15 -15.00 5.61
N TYR A 427 0.38 -14.80 6.90
CA TYR A 427 1.62 -14.28 7.41
C TYR A 427 1.91 -14.83 8.80
N ASP A 428 3.12 -15.33 8.99
CA ASP A 428 3.66 -15.77 10.26
C ASP A 428 5.05 -15.16 10.42
N TRP A 429 5.26 -14.38 11.48
CA TRP A 429 6.53 -13.69 11.73
C TRP A 429 7.51 -14.51 12.57
N THR A 430 7.07 -15.66 13.10
CA THR A 430 7.79 -16.55 14.03
C THR A 430 7.81 -18.01 13.58
N ASP A 431 7.43 -18.31 12.33
CA ASP A 431 7.31 -19.64 11.68
C ASP A 431 8.30 -20.72 12.13
N SER A 432 9.56 -20.38 12.39
CA SER A 432 10.58 -21.36 12.83
C SER A 432 11.35 -20.96 14.10
N VAL A 433 10.76 -20.16 14.99
CA VAL A 433 11.40 -19.82 16.28
C VAL A 433 11.19 -20.96 17.27
N GLU A 434 12.28 -21.53 17.76
CA GLU A 434 12.26 -22.53 18.83
C GLU A 434 12.50 -21.87 20.19
N ALA A 435 11.60 -22.10 21.15
CA ALA A 435 11.72 -21.69 22.53
C ALA A 435 11.81 -22.90 23.47
N ASP A 436 12.72 -22.85 24.44
CA ASP A 436 12.88 -23.90 25.46
C ASP A 436 11.64 -24.06 26.37
N ASP A 437 10.90 -22.97 26.58
CA ASP A 437 9.70 -22.95 27.41
C ASP A 437 8.44 -23.28 26.59
N PRO A 438 7.65 -24.31 26.97
CA PRO A 438 6.46 -24.71 26.22
C PRO A 438 5.36 -23.65 26.15
N VAL A 439 5.28 -22.73 27.12
CA VAL A 439 4.28 -21.64 27.10
C VAL A 439 4.70 -20.59 26.09
N THR A 440 5.98 -20.22 26.06
CA THR A 440 6.53 -19.35 25.03
C THR A 440 6.38 -19.96 23.64
N GLN A 441 6.67 -21.25 23.46
CA GLN A 441 6.51 -21.89 22.15
C GLN A 441 5.05 -21.84 21.68
N ALA A 442 4.09 -22.15 22.56
CA ALA A 442 2.67 -22.07 22.21
C ALA A 442 2.21 -20.64 21.87
N GLN A 443 2.86 -19.60 22.41
CA GLN A 443 2.61 -18.22 22.02
C GLN A 443 3.16 -17.89 20.64
N LEU A 444 4.38 -18.34 20.32
CA LEU A 444 5.01 -18.14 19.01
C LEU A 444 4.26 -18.88 17.90
N ASP A 445 3.78 -20.09 18.18
CA ASP A 445 2.96 -20.88 17.26
C ASP A 445 1.60 -20.22 16.98
N ALA A 446 1.13 -19.34 17.87
CA ALA A 446 -0.16 -18.66 17.79
C ALA A 446 -0.08 -17.28 17.09
N ASP A 447 1.10 -16.87 16.61
CA ASP A 447 1.32 -15.58 15.94
C ASP A 447 0.96 -15.59 14.44
N GLU A 448 0.40 -16.70 13.93
CA GLU A 448 -0.09 -16.81 12.56
C GLU A 448 -1.29 -15.89 12.28
N LEU A 449 -1.27 -15.25 11.11
CA LEU A 449 -2.30 -14.32 10.66
C LEU A 449 -2.83 -14.74 9.28
N THR A 450 -4.13 -14.97 9.18
CA THR A 450 -4.82 -15.31 7.93
C THR A 450 -5.91 -14.31 7.60
N TYR A 451 -5.79 -13.62 6.46
CA TYR A 451 -6.74 -12.61 6.02
C TYR A 451 -7.51 -13.04 4.77
N HIS A 452 -8.82 -12.84 4.80
CA HIS A 452 -9.70 -12.95 3.65
C HIS A 452 -10.26 -11.57 3.29
N THR A 453 -9.76 -10.96 2.21
CA THR A 453 -10.25 -9.67 1.74
C THR A 453 -11.16 -9.84 0.53
N ILE A 454 -12.41 -9.39 0.63
CA ILE A 454 -13.34 -9.26 -0.50
C ILE A 454 -13.40 -7.77 -0.86
N GLY A 455 -13.46 -7.44 -2.15
CA GLY A 455 -13.55 -6.04 -2.54
C GLY A 455 -14.20 -5.79 -3.89
N LEU A 456 -14.42 -4.50 -4.14
CA LEU A 456 -14.97 -3.98 -5.37
C LEU A 456 -14.24 -2.71 -5.76
N ASN A 457 -13.66 -2.71 -6.96
CA ASN A 457 -13.04 -1.52 -7.54
C ASN A 457 -13.95 -0.95 -8.62
N TRP A 458 -14.09 0.37 -8.69
CA TRP A 458 -14.78 1.08 -9.76
C TRP A 458 -13.85 2.10 -10.39
N HIS A 459 -13.36 1.77 -11.58
CA HIS A 459 -12.67 2.69 -12.47
C HIS A 459 -13.74 3.45 -13.25
N VAL A 460 -13.89 4.74 -12.98
CA VAL A 460 -14.93 5.55 -13.63
C VAL A 460 -14.58 5.69 -15.12
N PRO A 461 -15.42 5.20 -16.05
CA PRO A 461 -15.06 5.20 -17.47
C PRO A 461 -14.82 6.62 -18.00
N GLY A 462 -13.63 6.85 -18.57
CA GLY A 462 -13.25 8.14 -19.16
C GLY A 462 -12.75 9.18 -18.16
N GLU A 463 -12.78 8.89 -16.86
CA GLU A 463 -12.31 9.78 -15.80
C GLU A 463 -11.08 9.19 -15.11
N PRO A 464 -10.16 10.00 -14.59
CA PRO A 464 -8.99 9.51 -13.88
C PRO A 464 -9.32 9.14 -12.42
N LEU A 465 -10.52 8.60 -12.19
CA LEU A 465 -11.08 8.32 -10.87
C LEU A 465 -11.16 6.81 -10.61
N LEU A 466 -10.74 6.41 -9.42
CA LEU A 466 -10.86 5.06 -8.89
C LEU A 466 -11.51 5.10 -7.50
N PHE A 467 -12.53 4.29 -7.29
CA PHE A 467 -13.10 4.01 -5.98
C PHE A 467 -12.88 2.54 -5.62
N GLN A 468 -12.49 2.26 -4.37
CA GLN A 468 -12.35 0.88 -3.88
C GLN A 468 -13.12 0.73 -2.57
N VAL A 469 -13.72 -0.44 -2.39
CA VAL A 469 -14.29 -0.88 -1.12
C VAL A 469 -13.75 -2.26 -0.82
N ASN A 470 -13.23 -2.46 0.39
CA ASN A 470 -12.67 -3.72 0.84
C ASN A 470 -13.24 -4.11 2.20
N TYR A 471 -13.63 -5.36 2.35
CA TYR A 471 -13.96 -5.99 3.62
C TYR A 471 -12.95 -7.09 3.89
N THR A 472 -12.24 -7.03 5.01
CA THR A 472 -11.25 -8.03 5.38
C THR A 472 -11.69 -8.73 6.66
N ILE A 473 -11.79 -10.06 6.56
CA ILE A 473 -11.98 -10.96 7.68
C ILE A 473 -10.60 -11.39 8.17
N THR A 474 -10.35 -11.20 9.45
CA THR A 474 -9.10 -11.61 10.10
C THR A 474 -9.32 -12.93 10.84
N VAL A 475 -8.43 -13.88 10.63
CA VAL A 475 -8.43 -15.19 11.29
C VAL A 475 -7.06 -15.37 11.93
N GLU A 476 -7.05 -15.61 13.23
CA GLU A 476 -5.88 -15.75 14.09
C GLU A 476 -6.09 -16.98 14.99
N ASP A 477 -5.04 -17.49 15.65
CA ASP A 477 -5.17 -18.60 16.60
C ASP A 477 -6.05 -18.20 17.80
N ASP A 478 -6.87 -19.12 18.30
CA ASP A 478 -7.82 -18.89 19.40
C ASP A 478 -7.16 -18.30 20.67
N GLN A 479 -5.85 -18.49 20.87
CA GLN A 479 -5.10 -17.94 22.01
C GLN A 479 -4.78 -16.46 21.88
N GLN A 480 -4.64 -15.96 20.65
CA GLN A 480 -4.25 -14.57 20.35
C GLN A 480 -5.35 -13.80 19.60
N ALA A 481 -6.42 -14.49 19.19
CA ALA A 481 -7.49 -13.97 18.37
C ALA A 481 -8.11 -12.71 18.95
N ILE A 482 -8.12 -11.67 18.12
CA ILE A 482 -8.75 -10.39 18.39
C ILE A 482 -9.81 -10.12 17.33
N ASP A 483 -10.90 -9.50 17.76
CA ASP A 483 -11.97 -9.16 16.85
C ASP A 483 -11.63 -7.84 16.14
N ASN A 484 -11.07 -7.96 14.94
CA ASN A 484 -10.47 -6.85 14.19
C ASN A 484 -10.83 -6.91 12.69
N ASP A 485 -12.00 -7.46 12.36
CA ASP A 485 -12.59 -7.35 11.03
C ASP A 485 -12.71 -5.88 10.61
N ARG A 486 -12.39 -5.60 9.34
CA ARG A 486 -12.28 -4.21 8.85
C ARG A 486 -13.04 -3.97 7.56
N LEU A 487 -13.57 -2.75 7.46
CA LEU A 487 -14.15 -2.19 6.25
C LEU A 487 -13.34 -0.95 5.83
N GLN A 488 -12.90 -0.94 4.58
CA GLN A 488 -12.04 0.09 4.01
C GLN A 488 -12.65 0.67 2.75
N PHE A 489 -12.55 1.99 2.60
CA PHE A 489 -12.93 2.74 1.42
C PHE A 489 -11.74 3.55 0.93
N LEU A 490 -11.61 3.67 -0.38
CA LEU A 490 -10.59 4.51 -1.01
C LEU A 490 -11.21 5.29 -2.16
N GLY A 491 -10.94 6.59 -2.22
CA GLY A 491 -11.11 7.41 -3.41
C GLY A 491 -9.74 7.84 -3.93
N GLN A 492 -9.53 7.73 -5.24
CA GLN A 492 -8.29 8.11 -5.90
C GLN A 492 -8.56 8.94 -7.14
N VAL A 493 -7.79 10.01 -7.32
CA VAL A 493 -7.68 10.77 -8.56
C VAL A 493 -6.24 10.74 -9.05
N ALA A 494 -6.01 10.33 -10.29
CA ALA A 494 -4.71 10.38 -10.95
C ALA A 494 -4.61 11.58 -11.91
N PHE A 495 -3.40 12.04 -12.21
CA PHE A 495 -3.17 13.12 -13.16
C PHE A 495 -1.81 12.98 -13.86
#